data_AF-A0A6N0M1D5-F1
#
_entry.id   AF-A0A6N0M1D5-F1
#
_cell.length_a   1.000
_cell.length_b   1.000
_cell.length_c   1.000
_cell.angle_alpha   90.00
_cell.angle_beta   90.00
_cell.angle_gamma   90.00
#
_symmetry.space_group_name_H-M   'P 1'
#
loop_
_entity.id
_entity.type
_entity.pdbx_description
1 polymer ?
#
loop_
_entity_poly.entity_id
_entity_poly.type
_entity_poly.pdbx_seq_one_letter_code
_entity_poly.pdbx_strand_id
1 'polypeptide(L)'
;MSQADAASMTFSVTGTNSASKNALASSVVFDDLLNPGKLTVTLTNMKNVSVPSDVLTSVFWDYAGSPLNLSLISATAATVTQNNSSTTTNNVNLLNTPNGKEWAFASTTNSAGLTNGVTQDYGLGTAGLGIFQGIGGQQQVNYGIIDGYNANANSPVKGGSFVDNSATFVLSGLPTNFDISKIGSVRFQYGTALSEPSIIKAQGNYYSPPPPPPKKVPEPGTTAALGLFAVGALKVVRKKSLVVA
;
A
#
# COMPACT_ATOMS: atom_id res chain seq x y z
N MET A 1 4.47 18.61 -2.20
CA MET A 1 4.80 18.89 -0.78
C MET A 1 4.99 17.54 -0.12
N SER A 2 6.13 17.29 0.53
CA SER A 2 6.33 16.08 1.34
C SER A 2 5.39 16.15 2.54
N GLN A 3 4.70 15.06 2.86
CA GLN A 3 3.88 14.97 4.06
C GLN A 3 4.84 14.99 5.26
N ALA A 4 4.62 15.90 6.21
CA ALA A 4 5.55 16.11 7.33
C ALA A 4 5.66 14.90 8.26
N ASP A 5 4.67 14.00 8.20
CA ASP A 5 4.50 12.85 9.09
C ASP A 5 4.30 11.53 8.34
N ALA A 6 4.92 11.38 7.16
CA ALA A 6 4.85 10.12 6.42
C ALA A 6 5.46 8.95 7.23
N ALA A 7 4.81 7.80 7.23
CA ALA A 7 5.11 6.60 7.98
C ALA A 7 4.67 5.32 7.22
N SER A 8 4.93 4.16 7.82
CA SER A 8 4.51 2.85 7.29
C SER A 8 3.92 2.00 8.40
N MET A 9 2.85 1.27 8.10
CA MET A 9 2.15 0.42 9.07
C MET A 9 1.77 -0.94 8.47
N THR A 10 2.09 -2.01 9.21
CA THR A 10 1.86 -3.39 8.77
C THR A 10 0.83 -4.09 9.65
N PHE A 11 -0.09 -4.81 9.02
CA PHE A 11 -1.01 -5.76 9.66
C PHE A 11 -0.72 -7.15 9.12
N SER A 12 -0.64 -8.14 10.00
CA SER A 12 -0.47 -9.54 9.61
C SER A 12 -1.43 -10.43 10.39
N VAL A 13 -1.99 -11.42 9.71
CA VAL A 13 -2.93 -12.38 10.27
C VAL A 13 -2.51 -13.81 9.98
N THR A 14 -2.88 -14.71 10.88
CA THR A 14 -2.89 -16.15 10.64
C THR A 14 -4.24 -16.71 11.07
N GLY A 15 -4.67 -17.79 10.45
CA GLY A 15 -5.93 -18.45 10.77
C GLY A 15 -6.06 -19.80 10.09
N THR A 16 -7.27 -20.34 10.11
CA THR A 16 -7.59 -21.61 9.45
C THR A 16 -8.88 -21.44 8.69
N ASN A 17 -8.88 -21.89 7.44
CA ASN A 17 -10.08 -21.93 6.64
C ASN A 17 -11.07 -22.96 7.24
N SER A 18 -12.27 -22.51 7.59
CA SER A 18 -13.27 -23.37 8.24
C SER A 18 -13.77 -24.49 7.32
N ALA A 19 -13.77 -24.29 6.00
CA ALA A 19 -14.20 -25.26 5.00
C ALA A 19 -13.08 -26.23 4.61
N SER A 20 -11.92 -25.71 4.19
CA SER A 20 -10.81 -26.54 3.68
C SER A 20 -9.89 -27.10 4.77
N LYS A 21 -9.95 -26.54 5.98
CA LYS A 21 -9.01 -26.78 7.10
C LYS A 21 -7.56 -26.35 6.83
N ASN A 22 -7.30 -25.70 5.70
CA ASN A 22 -5.97 -25.19 5.38
C ASN A 22 -5.61 -23.97 6.25
N ALA A 23 -4.32 -23.80 6.51
CA ALA A 23 -3.81 -22.61 7.16
C ALA A 23 -3.94 -21.39 6.23
N LEU A 24 -4.38 -20.27 6.79
CA LEU A 24 -4.41 -18.97 6.12
C LEU A 24 -3.38 -18.07 6.78
N ALA A 25 -2.64 -17.29 5.98
CA ALA A 25 -1.81 -16.22 6.50
C ALA A 25 -1.64 -15.14 5.44
N SER A 26 -1.75 -13.88 5.85
CA SER A 26 -1.66 -12.74 4.95
C SER A 26 -1.15 -11.52 5.69
N SER A 27 -0.62 -10.56 4.94
CA SER A 27 -0.24 -9.26 5.46
C SER A 27 -0.63 -8.15 4.52
N VAL A 28 -0.83 -6.96 5.08
CA VAL A 28 -0.96 -5.72 4.32
C VAL A 28 -0.05 -4.67 4.92
N VAL A 29 0.62 -3.92 4.05
CA VAL A 29 1.44 -2.76 4.40
C VAL A 29 0.76 -1.52 3.83
N PHE A 30 0.47 -0.56 4.69
CA PHE A 30 0.07 0.78 4.32
C PHE A 30 1.29 1.70 4.43
N ASP A 31 1.55 2.50 3.40
CA ASP A 31 2.77 3.31 3.33
C ASP A 31 2.50 4.62 2.57
N ASP A 32 2.72 5.76 3.22
CA ASP A 32 2.65 7.11 2.62
C ASP A 32 4.05 7.76 2.48
N LEU A 33 5.13 7.03 2.81
CA LEU A 33 6.53 7.41 2.59
C LEU A 33 6.93 7.28 1.12
N LEU A 34 6.45 6.24 0.45
CA LEU A 34 6.86 5.90 -0.91
C LEU A 34 6.38 6.89 -1.97
N ASN A 35 5.19 7.47 -1.76
CA ASN A 35 4.52 8.32 -2.73
C ASN A 35 3.88 9.52 -2.03
N PRO A 36 4.58 10.66 -1.86
CA PRO A 36 4.05 11.81 -1.13
C PRO A 36 2.65 12.25 -1.59
N GLY A 37 1.71 12.33 -0.64
CA GLY A 37 0.30 12.66 -0.91
C GLY A 37 -0.55 11.50 -1.45
N LYS A 38 -0.02 10.28 -1.43
CA LYS A 38 -0.69 9.05 -1.86
C LYS A 38 -0.45 7.95 -0.83
N LEU A 39 -1.38 7.00 -0.77
CA LEU A 39 -1.25 5.81 0.05
C LEU A 39 -0.86 4.63 -0.84
N THR A 40 0.28 4.04 -0.56
CA THR A 40 0.72 2.77 -1.15
C THR A 40 0.22 1.65 -0.26
N VAL A 41 -0.46 0.66 -0.86
CA VAL A 41 -0.97 -0.51 -0.14
C VAL A 41 -0.39 -1.75 -0.79
N THR A 42 0.39 -2.53 -0.05
CA THR A 42 0.92 -3.82 -0.52
C THR A 42 0.21 -4.94 0.21
N LEU A 43 -0.56 -5.74 -0.52
CA LEU A 43 -1.29 -6.89 0.01
C LEU A 43 -0.57 -8.17 -0.37
N THR A 44 -0.37 -9.05 0.60
CA THR A 44 0.45 -10.26 0.47
C THR A 44 -0.29 -11.47 1.01
N ASN A 45 -0.32 -12.56 0.23
CA ASN A 45 -0.66 -13.89 0.75
C ASN A 45 0.63 -14.61 1.14
N MET A 46 0.61 -15.34 2.25
CA MET A 46 1.79 -16.02 2.82
C MET A 46 1.59 -17.54 2.90
N LYS A 47 0.59 -18.05 2.16
CA LYS A 47 0.27 -19.46 2.07
C LYS A 47 -0.04 -19.85 0.63
N ASN A 48 0.42 -21.05 0.30
CA ASN A 48 -0.04 -21.74 -0.89
C ASN A 48 -1.53 -22.09 -0.73
N VAL A 49 -2.20 -22.27 -1.87
CA VAL A 49 -3.65 -22.49 -1.89
C VAL A 49 -3.97 -23.86 -2.49
N SER A 50 -4.99 -24.53 -1.95
CA SER A 50 -5.52 -25.78 -2.52
C SER A 50 -6.92 -25.63 -3.09
N VAL A 51 -7.74 -24.75 -2.51
CA VAL A 51 -9.12 -24.52 -2.95
C VAL A 51 -9.40 -23.02 -3.13
N PRO A 52 -10.45 -22.62 -3.88
CA PRO A 52 -10.76 -21.20 -4.11
C PRO A 52 -10.92 -20.39 -2.83
N SER A 53 -11.52 -20.97 -1.79
CA SER A 53 -11.74 -20.32 -0.49
C SER A 53 -10.44 -19.99 0.27
N ASP A 54 -9.28 -20.47 -0.17
CA ASP A 54 -7.97 -20.15 0.42
C ASP A 54 -7.29 -18.94 -0.27
N VAL A 55 -7.80 -18.51 -1.43
CA VAL A 55 -7.23 -17.42 -2.21
C VAL A 55 -7.52 -16.09 -1.53
N LEU A 56 -6.51 -15.25 -1.33
CA LEU A 56 -6.70 -13.89 -0.80
C LEU A 56 -7.26 -12.99 -1.90
N THR A 57 -8.48 -12.48 -1.72
CA THR A 57 -9.21 -11.75 -2.78
C THR A 57 -9.51 -10.31 -2.42
N SER A 58 -9.49 -9.94 -1.14
CA SER A 58 -9.66 -8.52 -0.76
C SER A 58 -9.02 -8.19 0.58
N VAL A 59 -8.79 -6.89 0.76
CA VAL A 59 -8.50 -6.27 2.05
C VAL A 59 -9.45 -5.09 2.26
N PHE A 60 -10.02 -5.00 3.45
CA PHE A 60 -10.86 -3.89 3.88
C PHE A 60 -10.29 -3.27 5.14
N TRP A 61 -10.54 -1.97 5.37
CA TRP A 61 -10.04 -1.27 6.56
C TRP A 61 -10.90 -0.06 6.92
N ASP A 62 -10.73 0.41 8.15
CA ASP A 62 -11.31 1.65 8.66
C ASP A 62 -10.25 2.73 8.80
N TYR A 63 -10.73 3.98 8.90
CA TYR A 63 -9.93 5.13 9.25
C TYR A 63 -10.58 5.91 10.39
N ALA A 64 -9.94 5.96 11.55
CA ALA A 64 -10.42 6.65 12.74
C ALA A 64 -10.21 8.18 12.66
N GLY A 65 -10.77 8.81 11.63
CA GLY A 65 -10.71 10.25 11.39
C GLY A 65 -11.84 10.72 10.47
N SER A 66 -11.69 11.90 9.89
CA SER A 66 -12.62 12.35 8.84
C SER A 66 -12.54 11.42 7.62
N PRO A 67 -13.65 11.17 6.91
CA PRO A 67 -13.62 10.33 5.71
C PRO A 67 -12.58 10.80 4.69
N LEU A 68 -11.85 9.84 4.12
CA LEU A 68 -10.80 10.06 3.14
C LEU A 68 -11.41 10.01 1.72
N ASN A 69 -11.09 10.99 0.89
CA ASN A 69 -11.52 11.01 -0.51
C ASN A 69 -10.50 10.29 -1.41
N LEU A 70 -10.37 8.98 -1.21
CA LEU A 70 -9.37 8.18 -1.92
C LEU A 70 -9.83 7.77 -3.31
N SER A 71 -8.88 7.61 -4.22
CA SER A 71 -9.12 7.05 -5.56
C SER A 71 -7.95 6.19 -6.02
N LEU A 72 -8.26 4.99 -6.51
CA LEU A 72 -7.26 4.06 -7.04
C LEU A 72 -6.70 4.55 -8.37
N ILE A 73 -5.39 4.74 -8.41
CA ILE A 73 -4.67 5.24 -9.60
C ILE A 73 -3.68 4.23 -10.17
N SER A 74 -3.31 3.20 -9.42
CA SER A 74 -2.43 2.11 -9.88
C SER A 74 -2.70 0.82 -9.12
N ALA A 75 -2.65 -0.31 -9.82
CA ALA A 75 -2.61 -1.65 -9.24
C ALA A 75 -1.67 -2.51 -10.07
N THR A 76 -0.63 -3.07 -9.44
CA THR A 76 0.40 -3.86 -10.13
C THR A 76 0.75 -5.13 -9.37
N ALA A 77 1.22 -6.12 -10.11
CA ALA A 77 1.81 -7.33 -9.57
C ALA A 77 3.15 -7.61 -10.25
N ALA A 78 4.15 -8.05 -9.48
CA ALA A 78 5.44 -8.45 -10.03
C ALA A 78 5.27 -9.64 -10.98
N THR A 79 4.44 -10.62 -10.58
CA THR A 79 4.19 -11.84 -11.33
C THR A 79 2.71 -12.24 -11.24
N VAL A 80 2.14 -12.67 -12.37
CA VAL A 80 0.90 -13.45 -12.42
C VAL A 80 1.24 -14.83 -12.95
N THR A 81 0.73 -15.85 -12.27
CA THR A 81 0.90 -17.26 -12.59
C THR A 81 -0.43 -17.86 -13.03
N GLN A 82 -0.39 -18.76 -14.02
CA GLN A 82 -1.57 -19.43 -14.56
C GLN A 82 -1.29 -20.92 -14.76
N ASN A 83 -2.36 -21.71 -14.84
CA ASN A 83 -2.29 -23.13 -15.19
C ASN A 83 -1.30 -23.89 -14.32
N ASN A 84 -1.44 -23.77 -12.99
CA ASN A 84 -0.57 -24.42 -11.99
C ASN A 84 0.92 -24.08 -12.22
N SER A 85 1.23 -22.79 -12.38
CA SER A 85 2.56 -22.27 -12.68
C SER A 85 3.18 -22.68 -14.01
N SER A 86 2.40 -23.23 -14.94
CA SER A 86 2.89 -23.49 -16.30
C SER A 86 3.12 -22.22 -17.11
N THR A 87 2.47 -21.11 -16.76
CA THR A 87 2.63 -19.84 -17.45
C THR A 87 2.81 -18.72 -16.45
N THR A 88 3.81 -17.86 -16.69
CA THR A 88 4.08 -16.68 -15.87
C THR A 88 4.13 -15.44 -16.74
N THR A 89 3.61 -14.33 -16.20
CA THR A 89 3.69 -13.00 -16.81
C THR A 89 4.21 -12.04 -15.76
N ASN A 90 5.21 -11.23 -16.12
CA ASN A 90 5.86 -10.32 -15.19
C ASN A 90 5.39 -8.88 -15.41
N ASN A 91 5.48 -8.05 -14.36
CA ASN A 91 5.17 -6.62 -14.37
C ASN A 91 3.74 -6.33 -14.87
N VAL A 92 2.76 -7.00 -14.27
CA VAL A 92 1.37 -6.96 -14.70
C VAL A 92 0.66 -5.73 -14.14
N ASN A 93 -0.06 -5.01 -15.00
CA ASN A 93 -0.99 -3.96 -14.61
C ASN A 93 -2.38 -4.56 -14.37
N LEU A 94 -2.81 -4.62 -13.12
CA LEU A 94 -4.07 -5.24 -12.71
C LEU A 94 -5.31 -4.36 -13.01
N LEU A 95 -5.10 -3.10 -13.40
CA LEU A 95 -6.16 -2.22 -13.90
C LEU A 95 -6.31 -2.30 -15.44
N ASN A 96 -5.43 -3.02 -16.12
CA ASN A 96 -5.44 -3.13 -17.58
C ASN A 96 -4.92 -4.51 -18.03
N THR A 97 -5.70 -5.55 -17.75
CA THR A 97 -5.43 -6.90 -18.24
C THR A 97 -6.16 -7.12 -19.57
N PRO A 98 -5.82 -8.18 -20.35
CA PRO A 98 -6.55 -8.51 -21.57
C PRO A 98 -8.05 -8.71 -21.38
N ASN A 99 -8.50 -9.03 -20.16
CA ASN A 99 -9.90 -9.26 -19.80
C ASN A 99 -10.55 -8.07 -19.08
N GLY A 100 -9.84 -6.95 -18.96
CA GLY A 100 -10.33 -5.72 -18.35
C GLY A 100 -9.64 -5.39 -17.02
N LYS A 101 -10.41 -4.80 -16.11
CA LYS A 101 -9.95 -4.44 -14.76
C LYS A 101 -10.21 -5.61 -13.82
N GLU A 102 -9.18 -6.10 -13.14
CA GLU A 102 -9.28 -7.26 -12.24
C GLU A 102 -9.38 -6.87 -10.77
N TRP A 103 -8.82 -5.71 -10.42
CA TRP A 103 -8.89 -5.13 -9.07
C TRP A 103 -9.58 -3.77 -9.09
N ALA A 104 -10.35 -3.47 -8.04
CA ALA A 104 -10.93 -2.16 -7.83
C ALA A 104 -10.83 -1.72 -6.37
N PHE A 105 -11.15 -0.45 -6.18
CA PHE A 105 -11.27 0.20 -4.89
C PHE A 105 -12.72 0.58 -4.64
N ALA A 106 -13.17 0.41 -3.40
CA ALA A 106 -14.46 0.85 -2.92
C ALA A 106 -14.27 1.67 -1.64
N SER A 107 -15.11 2.68 -1.46
CA SER A 107 -15.19 3.45 -0.24
C SER A 107 -16.62 3.88 0.04
N THR A 108 -16.91 4.20 1.29
CA THR A 108 -18.19 4.73 1.73
C THR A 108 -18.00 5.77 2.84
N THR A 109 -19.01 6.60 3.04
CA THR A 109 -19.14 7.47 4.22
C THR A 109 -20.28 7.02 5.13
N ASN A 110 -20.93 5.89 4.81
CA ASN A 110 -21.99 5.30 5.60
C ASN A 110 -21.38 4.65 6.84
N SER A 111 -21.90 4.99 8.02
CA SER A 111 -21.46 4.42 9.30
C SER A 111 -21.66 2.90 9.43
N ALA A 112 -22.44 2.28 8.54
CA ALA A 112 -22.60 0.82 8.47
C ALA A 112 -21.46 0.10 7.73
N GLY A 113 -20.53 0.84 7.11
CA GLY A 113 -19.45 0.31 6.29
C GLY A 113 -19.89 -0.08 4.87
N LEU A 114 -19.01 -0.79 4.18
CA LEU A 114 -19.28 -1.38 2.88
C LEU A 114 -20.42 -2.42 2.99
N THR A 115 -21.33 -2.44 2.03
CA THR A 115 -22.53 -3.28 2.10
C THR A 115 -22.21 -4.79 2.18
N ASN A 116 -23.22 -5.63 2.38
CA ASN A 116 -23.08 -7.11 2.36
C ASN A 116 -22.22 -7.69 3.50
N GLY A 117 -22.28 -7.07 4.70
CA GLY A 117 -21.63 -7.59 5.90
C GLY A 117 -20.14 -7.21 6.02
N VAL A 118 -19.67 -6.22 5.27
CA VAL A 118 -18.32 -5.65 5.40
C VAL A 118 -18.41 -4.32 6.14
N THR A 119 -18.26 -4.34 7.46
CA THR A 119 -18.41 -3.12 8.28
C THR A 119 -17.30 -2.08 8.07
N GLN A 120 -16.27 -2.39 7.28
CA GLN A 120 -15.17 -1.49 6.99
C GLN A 120 -15.55 -0.42 5.97
N ASP A 121 -15.00 0.78 6.09
CA ASP A 121 -15.32 1.92 5.20
C ASP A 121 -14.61 1.87 3.84
N TYR A 122 -13.45 1.21 3.76
CA TYR A 122 -12.60 1.16 2.57
C TYR A 122 -12.26 -0.27 2.18
N GLY A 123 -12.06 -0.52 0.89
CA GLY A 123 -11.74 -1.84 0.38
C GLY A 123 -10.95 -1.82 -0.92
N LEU A 124 -10.04 -2.78 -1.06
CA LEU A 124 -9.41 -3.18 -2.31
C LEU A 124 -9.72 -4.65 -2.53
N GLY A 125 -10.18 -5.01 -3.72
CA GLY A 125 -10.55 -6.39 -3.99
C GLY A 125 -10.64 -6.74 -5.46
N THR A 126 -10.63 -8.05 -5.71
CA THR A 126 -10.95 -8.62 -7.02
C THR A 126 -12.45 -8.53 -7.32
N ALA A 127 -12.82 -8.76 -8.58
CA ALA A 127 -14.22 -8.87 -8.98
C ALA A 127 -14.97 -9.98 -8.20
N GLY A 128 -16.29 -9.82 -8.04
CA GLY A 128 -17.17 -10.92 -7.62
C GLY A 128 -17.78 -10.85 -6.21
N LEU A 129 -17.35 -9.93 -5.35
CA LEU A 129 -17.88 -9.83 -3.97
C LEU A 129 -19.15 -8.95 -3.83
N GLY A 130 -19.69 -8.44 -4.94
CA GLY A 130 -20.87 -7.54 -4.93
C GLY A 130 -20.62 -6.16 -4.30
N ILE A 131 -19.38 -5.87 -3.89
CA ILE A 131 -18.90 -4.55 -3.42
C ILE A 131 -18.23 -3.81 -4.57
N PHE A 132 -17.38 -4.53 -5.31
CA PHE A 132 -16.57 -3.99 -6.40
C PHE A 132 -17.27 -4.17 -7.74
N GLN A 133 -18.30 -3.36 -7.99
CA GLN A 133 -19.17 -3.53 -9.17
C GLN A 133 -18.44 -3.20 -10.49
N GLY A 134 -18.76 -3.97 -11.54
CA GLY A 134 -18.36 -3.65 -12.92
C GLY A 134 -16.91 -3.98 -13.30
N ILE A 135 -16.18 -4.74 -12.49
CA ILE A 135 -14.86 -5.28 -12.83
C ILE A 135 -14.97 -6.65 -13.53
N GLY A 136 -14.11 -6.84 -14.53
CA GLY A 136 -14.13 -8.00 -15.43
C GLY A 136 -13.31 -9.15 -14.85
N GLY A 137 -13.76 -10.38 -15.10
CA GLY A 137 -13.10 -11.61 -14.70
C GLY A 137 -14.02 -12.81 -15.00
N GLN A 138 -13.52 -13.83 -15.71
CA GLN A 138 -14.31 -15.03 -16.06
C GLN A 138 -14.58 -15.94 -14.84
N GLN A 139 -13.79 -15.82 -13.77
CA GLN A 139 -13.93 -16.57 -12.52
C GLN A 139 -13.80 -15.62 -11.32
N GLN A 140 -14.57 -15.88 -10.25
CA GLN A 140 -14.70 -14.99 -9.07
C GLN A 140 -13.43 -14.84 -8.21
N VAL A 141 -12.43 -15.72 -8.36
CA VAL A 141 -11.13 -15.63 -7.64
C VAL A 141 -9.95 -15.29 -8.56
N ASN A 142 -10.19 -15.14 -9.86
CA ASN A 142 -9.09 -14.82 -10.77
C ASN A 142 -8.44 -13.50 -10.36
N TYR A 143 -7.12 -13.48 -10.47
CA TYR A 143 -6.22 -12.42 -10.03
C TYR A 143 -6.24 -12.14 -8.51
N GLY A 144 -6.83 -13.06 -7.73
CA GLY A 144 -6.55 -13.16 -6.30
C GLY A 144 -5.08 -13.49 -6.07
N ILE A 145 -4.63 -13.30 -4.83
CA ILE A 145 -3.22 -13.40 -4.43
C ILE A 145 -2.98 -14.75 -3.78
N ILE A 146 -1.97 -15.47 -4.25
CA ILE A 146 -1.55 -16.78 -3.75
C ILE A 146 -0.04 -16.80 -3.52
N ASP A 147 0.46 -17.58 -2.58
CA ASP A 147 1.91 -17.87 -2.48
C ASP A 147 2.20 -19.24 -3.08
N GLY A 148 1.93 -19.34 -4.39
CA GLY A 148 1.97 -20.59 -5.15
C GLY A 148 0.79 -21.54 -4.96
N TYR A 149 0.83 -22.63 -5.74
CA TYR A 149 -0.16 -23.70 -5.75
C TYR A 149 0.27 -24.83 -4.85
N ASN A 150 -0.67 -25.41 -4.10
CA ASN A 150 -0.41 -26.71 -3.48
C ASN A 150 -0.40 -27.81 -4.55
N ALA A 151 0.43 -28.85 -4.38
CA ALA A 151 0.51 -29.98 -5.30
C ALA A 151 -0.85 -30.67 -5.51
N ASN A 152 -1.65 -30.75 -4.45
CA ASN A 152 -2.99 -31.33 -4.45
C ASN A 152 -4.10 -30.30 -4.72
N ALA A 153 -3.78 -29.10 -5.24
CA ALA A 153 -4.80 -28.08 -5.51
C ALA A 153 -5.90 -28.61 -6.45
N ASN A 154 -7.13 -28.16 -6.19
CA ASN A 154 -8.31 -28.52 -6.97
C ASN A 154 -8.27 -27.87 -8.36
N SER A 155 -9.02 -28.46 -9.30
CA SER A 155 -9.06 -28.00 -10.70
C SER A 155 -9.36 -26.50 -10.89
N PRO A 156 -10.28 -25.86 -10.13
CA PRO A 156 -10.53 -24.42 -10.27
C PRO A 156 -9.32 -23.55 -9.91
N VAL A 157 -8.53 -23.98 -8.92
CA VAL A 157 -7.28 -23.30 -8.58
C VAL A 157 -6.25 -23.60 -9.66
N LYS A 158 -6.07 -24.86 -10.08
CA LYS A 158 -5.08 -25.19 -11.11
C LYS A 158 -5.30 -24.48 -12.44
N GLY A 159 -6.55 -24.26 -12.85
CA GLY A 159 -6.89 -23.54 -14.09
C GLY A 159 -7.04 -22.02 -13.94
N GLY A 160 -6.85 -21.48 -12.73
CA GLY A 160 -7.00 -20.05 -12.47
C GLY A 160 -5.77 -19.24 -12.90
N SER A 161 -5.94 -17.92 -12.96
CA SER A 161 -4.86 -16.95 -13.06
C SER A 161 -4.76 -16.22 -11.72
N PHE A 162 -3.58 -16.16 -11.11
CA PHE A 162 -3.40 -15.56 -9.80
C PHE A 162 -2.18 -14.66 -9.76
N VAL A 163 -2.27 -13.60 -8.96
CA VAL A 163 -1.09 -12.84 -8.56
C VAL A 163 -0.24 -13.71 -7.65
N ASP A 164 1.06 -13.78 -7.94
CA ASP A 164 2.00 -14.53 -7.12
C ASP A 164 2.55 -13.63 -6.00
N ASN A 165 2.43 -14.12 -4.77
CA ASN A 165 2.85 -13.54 -3.50
C ASN A 165 2.15 -12.22 -3.11
N SER A 166 2.23 -11.17 -3.94
CA SER A 166 1.74 -9.84 -3.56
C SER A 166 1.29 -8.95 -4.73
N ALA A 167 0.37 -8.05 -4.43
CA ALA A 167 -0.05 -6.95 -5.29
C ALA A 167 0.18 -5.60 -4.59
N THR A 168 0.56 -4.59 -5.36
CA THR A 168 0.76 -3.22 -4.88
C THR A 168 -0.28 -2.30 -5.50
N PHE A 169 -0.92 -1.49 -4.68
CA PHE A 169 -1.93 -0.51 -5.05
C PHE A 169 -1.47 0.88 -4.65
N VAL A 170 -1.86 1.88 -5.43
CA VAL A 170 -1.60 3.29 -5.09
C VAL A 170 -2.93 4.05 -5.14
N LEU A 171 -3.28 4.64 -4.01
CA LEU A 171 -4.45 5.49 -3.82
C LEU A 171 -4.02 6.95 -3.75
N SER A 172 -4.68 7.80 -4.51
CA SER A 172 -4.52 9.27 -4.43
C SER A 172 -5.58 9.89 -3.51
N GLY A 173 -5.41 11.16 -3.16
CA GLY A 173 -6.39 11.91 -2.38
C GLY A 173 -6.14 11.91 -0.87
N LEU A 174 -4.92 11.59 -0.42
CA LEU A 174 -4.58 11.74 0.99
C LEU A 174 -4.59 13.22 1.41
N PRO A 175 -5.24 13.56 2.54
CA PRO A 175 -5.17 14.91 3.08
C PRO A 175 -3.77 15.23 3.64
N THR A 176 -3.45 16.51 3.75
CA THR A 176 -2.14 16.97 4.25
C THR A 176 -1.86 16.52 5.70
N ASN A 177 -2.92 16.41 6.51
CA ASN A 177 -2.87 15.96 7.91
C ASN A 177 -3.27 14.49 8.08
N PHE A 178 -3.11 13.68 7.01
CA PHE A 178 -3.27 12.24 7.12
C PHE A 178 -2.33 11.69 8.20
N ASP A 179 -2.84 10.75 8.96
CA ASP A 179 -2.15 10.09 10.05
C ASP A 179 -2.39 8.60 9.88
N ILE A 180 -1.35 7.88 9.47
CA ILE A 180 -1.44 6.46 9.15
C ILE A 180 -1.84 5.63 10.36
N SER A 181 -1.54 6.07 11.59
CA SER A 181 -1.86 5.33 12.82
C SER A 181 -3.36 5.19 13.09
N LYS A 182 -4.18 5.97 12.38
CA LYS A 182 -5.65 5.90 12.42
C LYS A 182 -6.23 4.81 11.52
N ILE A 183 -5.42 4.15 10.68
CA ILE A 183 -5.88 2.95 9.98
C ILE A 183 -6.04 1.81 10.99
N GLY A 184 -7.19 1.13 10.95
CA GLY A 184 -7.50 0.04 11.86
C GLY A 184 -8.54 -0.91 11.31
N SER A 185 -8.95 -1.89 12.13
CA SER A 185 -10.00 -2.86 11.79
C SER A 185 -9.81 -3.52 10.42
N VAL A 186 -8.57 -3.92 10.13
CA VAL A 186 -8.20 -4.47 8.83
C VAL A 186 -8.77 -5.87 8.68
N ARG A 187 -9.63 -6.09 7.68
CA ARG A 187 -10.23 -7.37 7.34
C ARG A 187 -9.58 -7.94 6.09
N PHE A 188 -9.00 -9.12 6.21
CA PHE A 188 -8.55 -9.92 5.08
C PHE A 188 -9.68 -10.84 4.65
N GLN A 189 -10.05 -10.83 3.37
CA GLN A 189 -11.11 -11.66 2.80
C GLN A 189 -10.52 -12.69 1.85
N TYR A 190 -10.96 -13.92 2.01
CA TYR A 190 -10.57 -15.03 1.16
C TYR A 190 -11.76 -15.53 0.34
N GLY A 191 -11.46 -16.10 -0.83
CA GLY A 191 -12.42 -16.76 -1.69
C GLY A 191 -13.25 -15.83 -2.58
N THR A 192 -14.28 -16.44 -3.14
CA THR A 192 -15.25 -15.92 -4.10
C THR A 192 -16.46 -15.18 -3.48
N ALA A 193 -16.70 -15.33 -2.18
CA ALA A 193 -17.88 -14.79 -1.50
C ALA A 193 -17.56 -14.20 -0.13
N LEU A 194 -18.34 -13.18 0.29
CA LEU A 194 -18.15 -12.52 1.59
C LEU A 194 -18.54 -13.39 2.81
N SER A 195 -19.24 -14.50 2.56
CA SER A 195 -19.54 -15.53 3.57
C SER A 195 -18.39 -16.52 3.80
N GLU A 196 -17.36 -16.50 2.94
CA GLU A 196 -16.16 -17.30 3.11
C GLU A 196 -15.22 -16.69 4.17
N PRO A 197 -14.20 -17.42 4.63
CA PRO A 197 -13.36 -16.99 5.73
C PRO A 197 -12.83 -15.57 5.55
N SER A 198 -12.88 -14.81 6.64
CA SER A 198 -12.21 -13.55 6.76
C SER A 198 -11.62 -13.40 8.15
N ILE A 199 -10.53 -12.65 8.24
CA ILE A 199 -9.81 -12.45 9.50
C ILE A 199 -9.67 -10.96 9.72
N ILE A 200 -10.15 -10.47 10.87
CA ILE A 200 -10.08 -9.07 11.26
C ILE A 200 -8.95 -8.86 12.25
N LYS A 201 -8.11 -7.86 11.98
CA LYS A 201 -7.06 -7.38 12.86
C LYS A 201 -7.31 -5.93 13.22
N ALA A 202 -7.65 -5.68 14.49
CA ALA A 202 -8.02 -4.34 14.96
C ALA A 202 -6.84 -3.35 14.96
N GLN A 203 -5.61 -3.82 15.22
CA GLN A 203 -4.43 -2.97 15.40
C GLN A 203 -3.22 -3.50 14.61
N GLY A 204 -2.41 -2.58 14.09
CA GLY A 204 -1.18 -2.92 13.36
C GLY A 204 -0.14 -3.57 14.27
N ASN A 205 0.74 -4.37 13.67
CA ASN A 205 1.82 -5.06 14.38
C ASN A 205 3.10 -4.22 14.43
N TYR A 206 3.34 -3.44 13.38
CA TYR A 206 4.56 -2.66 13.22
C TYR A 206 4.24 -1.28 12.66
N TYR A 207 4.77 -0.25 13.32
CA TYR A 207 4.69 1.15 12.93
C TYR A 207 6.11 1.69 12.79
N SER A 208 6.45 2.19 11.61
CA SER A 208 7.71 2.91 11.37
C SER A 208 7.41 4.41 11.36
N PRO A 209 7.82 5.18 12.38
CA PRO A 209 7.53 6.61 12.46
C PRO A 209 8.23 7.41 11.36
N PRO A 210 7.81 8.66 11.14
CA PRO A 210 8.47 9.57 10.22
C PRO A 210 9.93 9.79 10.64
N PRO A 211 10.85 10.01 9.68
CA PRO A 211 12.19 10.46 10.01
C PRO A 211 12.10 11.74 10.85
N PRO A 212 12.88 11.87 11.95
CA PRO A 212 12.84 13.08 12.76
C PRO A 212 13.20 14.30 11.91
N PRO A 213 12.60 15.48 12.19
CA PRO A 213 12.90 16.70 11.45
C PRO A 213 14.41 16.94 11.42
N PRO A 214 14.98 17.44 10.29
CA PRO A 214 16.39 17.81 10.24
C PRO A 214 16.70 18.73 11.41
N LYS A 215 17.67 18.35 12.25
CA LYS A 215 18.17 19.26 13.28
C LYS A 215 18.60 20.55 12.56
N LYS A 216 18.04 21.69 12.96
CA LYS A 216 18.54 23.00 12.54
C LYS A 216 19.99 23.10 13.02
N VAL A 217 20.93 22.73 12.16
CA VAL A 217 22.33 23.07 12.39
C VAL A 217 22.41 24.60 12.38
N PRO A 218 22.99 25.24 13.41
CA PRO A 218 23.31 26.65 13.33
C PRO A 218 24.14 26.84 12.05
N GLU A 219 23.66 27.66 11.13
CA GLU A 219 24.43 28.00 9.95
C GLU A 219 25.81 28.48 10.42
N PRO A 220 26.91 27.96 9.86
CA PRO A 220 28.22 28.52 10.16
C PRO A 220 28.13 30.02 9.92
N GLY A 221 28.55 30.82 10.92
CA GLY A 221 28.56 32.29 10.90
C GLY A 221 29.53 32.88 9.86
N THR A 222 29.61 32.29 8.67
CA THR A 222 30.42 32.70 7.53
C THR A 222 30.09 34.12 7.07
N THR A 223 28.92 34.66 7.42
CA THR A 223 28.54 36.06 7.20
C THR A 223 29.35 37.05 8.04
N ALA A 224 29.91 36.63 9.19
CA ALA A 224 30.78 37.49 9.99
C ALA A 224 32.24 37.54 9.48
N ALA A 225 32.70 36.51 8.76
CA ALA A 225 34.06 36.45 8.24
C ALA A 225 34.26 37.36 7.00
N LEU A 226 33.25 37.52 6.15
CA LEU A 226 33.31 38.41 4.97
C LEU A 226 33.30 39.92 5.34
N GLY A 227 32.74 40.28 6.50
CA GLY A 227 32.74 41.67 6.98
C GLY A 227 34.11 42.16 7.47
N LEU A 228 34.95 41.27 8.02
CA LEU A 228 36.26 41.63 8.58
C LEU A 228 37.35 41.79 7.50
N PHE A 229 37.25 41.09 6.37
CA PHE A 229 38.20 41.25 5.26
C PHE A 229 38.04 42.60 4.52
N ALA A 230 36.82 43.15 4.45
CA ALA A 230 36.57 44.43 3.79
C ALA A 230 37.15 45.64 4.58
N VAL A 231 37.17 45.57 5.91
CA VAL A 231 37.72 46.66 6.75
C VAL A 231 39.25 46.63 6.81
N GLY A 232 39.87 45.44 6.72
CA GLY A 232 41.33 45.29 6.71
C GLY A 232 41.99 45.83 5.44
N ALA A 233 41.39 45.59 4.26
CA ALA A 233 41.96 45.99 2.98
C ALA A 233 41.97 47.52 2.74
N LEU A 234 41.03 48.27 3.32
CA LEU A 234 40.98 49.73 3.12
C LEU A 234 42.05 50.51 3.90
N LYS A 235 42.64 49.96 4.97
CA LYS A 235 43.69 50.67 5.74
C LYS A 235 45.09 50.61 5.11
N VAL A 236 45.36 49.65 4.23
CA VAL A 236 46.72 49.46 3.67
C VAL A 236 47.00 50.34 2.44
N VAL A 237 45.97 50.82 1.74
CA VAL A 237 46.15 51.56 0.46
C VAL A 237 46.47 53.04 0.65
N ARG A 238 46.42 53.61 1.86
CA ARG A 238 46.60 55.07 2.08
C ARG A 238 48.00 55.55 2.48
N LYS A 239 49.05 54.73 2.44
CA LYS A 239 50.43 55.22 2.70
C LYS A 239 51.40 54.74 1.64
N LYS A 240 51.48 55.47 0.52
CA LYS A 240 52.71 55.72 -0.24
C LYS A 240 52.48 56.83 -1.28
N SER A 241 52.74 58.06 -0.85
CA SER A 241 53.15 59.17 -1.72
C SER A 241 53.95 60.14 -0.86
N LEU A 242 55.02 60.67 -1.47
CA LEU A 242 56.05 61.58 -0.94
C LEU A 242 57.15 60.84 -0.16
N VAL A 243 58.46 60.95 -0.42
CA VAL A 243 59.31 61.97 -1.08
C VAL A 243 60.76 61.35 -1.13
N VAL A 244 61.79 61.74 -1.90
CA VAL A 244 62.34 63.03 -2.37
C VAL A 244 63.20 62.82 -3.64
N ALA A 245 63.45 63.92 -4.34
CA ALA A 245 64.61 64.24 -5.19
C ALA A 245 65.96 64.19 -4.45
#